data_AF-A0A536DBC5-F1
#
_entry.id   AF-A0A536DBC5-F1
#
_cell.length_a   1.000
_cell.length_b   1.000
_cell.length_c   1.000
_cell.angle_alpha   90.00
_cell.angle_beta   90.00
_cell.angle_gamma   90.00
#
_symmetry.space_group_name_H-M   'P 1'
#
loop_
_entity.id
_entity.type
_entity.pdbx_description
1 polymer ?
#
loop_
_entity_poly.entity_id
_entity_poly.type
_entity_poly.pdbx_seq_one_letter_code
_entity_poly.pdbx_strand_id
1 'polypeptide(L)'
;MSQAAATQPPGPSATAPAGAGERYGPNTAEVTAFIESVGRLSPSKWKKVIAAREAATRVTRDGSGQPAEIVRALLGGAPNGAGTLPEPMSNVATDMAAILAKRSDAEAVAAWQAASALVRRRQLSALTFAAHYAPFASVIPPAQAVELPPIVDRFANALKWLSARQWESLARPWSLDRDSSASLLQAALKSRARESEEAVAIAAIAVAPRHVSGDAGWAAVKTAVHGGRVLSSMGELTPEQLQALWAPLEEAVALRSLTDAPVSDKPSRARTKKSPRPAEEIKVEKKRIARPRAAAAYGPNSSEVAAFVKAIPELSAIQWLRVLDRRQLVASVTREGEDESAVVVRSILAAVKASAGLELEARNSVFSAVERAAFALAARARLSDDEFKQHYGSMADVVPAREADTASFASRLAALNPEEWIRLAGVGAPADVAAVTPLVNAADALAAHLDPRTDAEVVVAWHALTALVRRHRLSAIKFAVSYAPFASAVVVTKASSIAPVVQRYLTAVGRLSAHQCSVLAEPWLLADDVSNALARATAGAATRAAEEAAALVALVTVPMRVTGDAGWAACKTATFGGRVIAARSNLSDEELLALWKPLERAIPLASLAASTKSR
;
A
#
# COMPACT_ATOMS: atom_id res chain seq x y z
N MET A 1 -44.51 -49.56 32.64
CA MET A 1 -44.05 -50.43 31.54
C MET A 1 -44.31 -49.69 30.23
N SER A 2 -43.35 -48.86 29.85
CA SER A 2 -42.36 -49.09 28.78
C SER A 2 -42.95 -48.85 27.39
N GLN A 3 -42.79 -47.62 26.90
CA GLN A 3 -43.02 -47.25 25.50
C GLN A 3 -41.86 -47.79 24.67
N ALA A 4 -42.17 -48.68 23.74
CA ALA A 4 -41.22 -49.22 22.77
C ALA A 4 -41.08 -48.28 21.57
N ALA A 5 -39.83 -48.02 21.22
CA ALA A 5 -39.38 -47.18 20.13
C ALA A 5 -39.70 -47.79 18.76
N ALA A 6 -40.17 -46.95 17.82
CA ALA A 6 -40.22 -47.25 16.40
C ALA A 6 -39.17 -46.40 15.68
N THR A 7 -38.17 -47.08 15.15
CA THR A 7 -37.05 -46.58 14.36
C THR A 7 -37.54 -46.11 12.99
N GLN A 8 -37.35 -44.83 12.68
CA GLN A 8 -37.40 -44.30 11.30
C GLN A 8 -35.98 -44.10 10.76
N PRO A 9 -35.74 -44.37 9.46
CA PRO A 9 -34.41 -44.29 8.84
C PRO A 9 -33.92 -42.83 8.73
N PRO A 10 -32.61 -42.58 8.81
CA PRO A 10 -32.08 -41.23 8.69
C PRO A 10 -32.29 -40.71 7.26
N GLY A 11 -33.10 -39.66 7.14
CA GLY A 11 -33.13 -38.81 5.95
C GLY A 11 -31.76 -38.18 5.68
N PRO A 12 -31.51 -37.69 4.45
CA PRO A 12 -30.19 -37.22 4.04
C PRO A 12 -29.74 -36.11 4.99
N SER A 13 -28.67 -36.41 5.73
CA SER A 13 -27.86 -35.43 6.42
C SER A 13 -27.47 -34.37 5.39
N ALA A 14 -28.05 -33.19 5.52
CA ALA A 14 -27.54 -31.99 4.88
C ALA A 14 -26.14 -31.78 5.48
N THR A 15 -25.15 -32.36 4.82
CA THR A 15 -23.75 -32.02 5.01
C THR A 15 -23.64 -30.53 4.73
N ALA A 16 -23.55 -29.73 5.80
CA ALA A 16 -23.16 -28.34 5.67
C ALA A 16 -21.82 -28.33 4.92
N PRO A 17 -21.72 -27.63 3.78
CA PRO A 17 -20.47 -27.62 3.03
C PRO A 17 -19.41 -26.97 3.90
N ALA A 18 -18.38 -27.76 4.23
CA ALA A 18 -17.13 -27.27 4.79
C ALA A 18 -16.48 -26.33 3.77
N GLY A 19 -16.74 -25.02 3.90
CA GLY A 19 -16.28 -23.98 2.97
C GLY A 19 -16.93 -22.60 3.14
N ALA A 20 -17.85 -22.41 4.09
CA ALA A 20 -18.63 -21.17 4.24
C ALA A 20 -17.87 -19.97 4.87
N GLY A 21 -16.59 -20.11 5.23
CA GLY A 21 -15.89 -19.12 6.07
C GLY A 21 -15.61 -17.77 5.41
N GLU A 22 -15.36 -17.73 4.09
CA GLU A 22 -14.85 -16.52 3.41
C GLU A 22 -15.44 -16.30 1.99
N ARG A 23 -16.71 -16.67 1.76
CA ARG A 23 -17.37 -16.52 0.43
C ARG A 23 -17.27 -15.11 -0.16
N TYR A 24 -17.33 -14.08 0.69
CA TYR A 24 -17.15 -12.68 0.28
C TYR A 24 -15.84 -12.07 0.83
N GLY A 25 -14.88 -12.90 1.23
CA GLY A 25 -13.65 -12.50 1.90
C GLY A 25 -13.83 -12.22 3.41
N PRO A 26 -12.97 -11.39 4.03
CA PRO A 26 -12.90 -11.22 5.49
C PRO A 26 -14.14 -10.56 6.12
N ASN A 27 -15.02 -9.96 5.31
CA ASN A 27 -16.26 -9.32 5.76
C ASN A 27 -17.52 -10.13 5.40
N THR A 28 -17.38 -11.44 5.16
CA THR A 28 -18.48 -12.31 4.67
C THR A 28 -19.77 -12.15 5.46
N ALA A 29 -19.74 -12.13 6.80
CA ALA A 29 -20.94 -11.97 7.62
C ALA A 29 -21.68 -10.65 7.38
N GLU A 30 -20.94 -9.54 7.24
CA GLU A 30 -21.52 -8.21 7.01
C GLU A 30 -22.07 -8.09 5.58
N VAL A 31 -21.35 -8.63 4.59
CA VAL A 31 -21.79 -8.63 3.19
C VAL A 31 -23.06 -9.48 3.02
N THR A 32 -23.13 -10.66 3.66
CA THR A 32 -24.35 -11.49 3.68
C THR A 32 -25.53 -10.72 4.28
N ALA A 33 -25.34 -10.13 5.47
CA ALA A 33 -26.38 -9.36 6.14
C ALA A 33 -26.86 -8.16 5.30
N PHE A 34 -25.94 -7.49 4.61
CA PHE A 34 -26.26 -6.41 3.69
C PHE A 34 -27.08 -6.89 2.50
N ILE A 35 -26.65 -7.95 1.79
CA ILE A 35 -27.35 -8.50 0.62
C ILE A 35 -28.77 -8.94 1.00
N GLU A 36 -28.93 -9.66 2.11
CA GLU A 36 -30.24 -10.05 2.62
C GLU A 36 -31.13 -8.84 2.95
N SER A 37 -30.55 -7.81 3.57
CA SER A 37 -31.28 -6.61 3.97
C SER A 37 -31.69 -5.77 2.75
N VAL A 38 -30.84 -5.66 1.74
CA VAL A 38 -31.14 -5.00 0.44
C VAL A 38 -32.34 -5.68 -0.23
N GLY A 39 -32.39 -7.02 -0.22
CA GLY A 39 -33.52 -7.78 -0.75
C GLY A 39 -34.86 -7.49 -0.06
N ARG A 40 -34.83 -7.06 1.21
CA ARG A 40 -36.02 -6.77 2.02
C ARG A 40 -36.37 -5.28 2.11
N LEU A 41 -35.68 -4.40 1.38
CA LEU A 41 -35.97 -2.96 1.40
C LEU A 41 -37.31 -2.65 0.72
N SER A 42 -38.18 -1.94 1.45
CA SER A 42 -39.44 -1.38 0.91
C SER A 42 -39.15 -0.24 -0.08
N PRO A 43 -40.09 0.07 -1.01
CA PRO A 43 -39.93 1.22 -1.93
C PRO A 43 -39.68 2.55 -1.21
N SER A 44 -40.30 2.76 -0.04
CA SER A 44 -40.08 3.97 0.77
C SER A 44 -38.67 4.06 1.35
N LYS A 45 -38.05 2.93 1.72
CA LYS A 45 -36.65 2.90 2.16
C LYS A 45 -35.69 3.14 0.99
N TRP A 46 -35.98 2.60 -0.19
CA TRP A 46 -35.20 2.87 -1.40
C TRP A 46 -35.21 4.36 -1.79
N LYS A 47 -36.37 5.02 -1.73
CA LYS A 47 -36.44 6.48 -1.92
C LYS A 47 -35.53 7.24 -0.95
N LYS A 48 -35.46 6.81 0.32
CA LYS A 48 -34.53 7.39 1.31
C LYS A 48 -33.07 7.16 0.94
N VAL A 49 -32.71 5.97 0.47
CA VAL A 49 -31.35 5.64 0.01
C VAL A 49 -30.94 6.52 -1.16
N ILE A 50 -31.80 6.68 -2.17
CA ILE A 50 -31.48 7.50 -3.35
C ILE A 50 -31.35 8.98 -2.97
N ALA A 51 -32.27 9.52 -2.16
CA ALA A 51 -32.15 10.89 -1.67
C ALA A 51 -30.88 11.11 -0.83
N ALA A 52 -30.51 10.13 0.01
CA ALA A 52 -29.27 10.18 0.79
C ALA A 52 -28.02 10.09 -0.11
N ARG A 53 -28.07 9.31 -1.20
CA ARG A 53 -27.00 9.24 -2.21
C ARG A 53 -26.83 10.57 -2.92
N GLU A 54 -27.91 11.19 -3.39
CA GLU A 54 -27.87 12.51 -4.04
C GLU A 54 -27.32 13.58 -3.09
N ALA A 55 -27.72 13.56 -1.81
CA ALA A 55 -27.14 14.44 -0.80
C ALA A 55 -25.65 14.19 -0.61
N ALA A 56 -25.22 12.94 -0.44
CA ALA A 56 -23.81 12.58 -0.28
C ALA A 56 -22.95 13.04 -1.46
N THR A 57 -23.44 12.93 -2.70
CA THR A 57 -22.72 13.40 -3.90
C THR A 57 -22.47 14.91 -3.93
N ARG A 58 -23.18 15.72 -3.12
CA ARG A 58 -22.92 17.17 -3.01
C ARG A 58 -21.65 17.49 -2.23
N VAL A 59 -21.13 16.56 -1.43
CA VAL A 59 -19.94 16.75 -0.60
C VAL A 59 -18.82 15.77 -0.93
N THR A 60 -19.12 14.65 -1.60
CA THR A 60 -18.10 13.67 -1.99
C THR A 60 -17.52 14.00 -3.36
N ARG A 61 -16.18 14.03 -3.46
CA ARG A 61 -15.46 14.28 -4.72
C ARG A 61 -15.39 13.05 -5.62
N ASP A 62 -15.69 11.86 -5.10
CA ASP A 62 -15.66 10.59 -5.84
C ASP A 62 -16.85 10.51 -6.81
N GLY A 63 -16.76 11.27 -7.91
CA GLY A 63 -17.64 11.20 -9.08
C GLY A 63 -17.42 9.95 -9.93
N SER A 64 -16.78 8.89 -9.40
CA SER A 64 -16.67 7.58 -10.04
C SER A 64 -17.95 6.75 -9.85
N GLY A 65 -19.09 7.37 -10.16
CA GLY A 65 -20.31 6.62 -10.40
C GLY A 65 -20.03 5.62 -11.50
N GLN A 66 -20.03 4.32 -11.20
CA GLN A 66 -19.97 3.32 -12.26
C GLN A 66 -21.20 3.54 -13.14
N PRO A 67 -21.04 3.69 -14.48
CA PRO A 67 -22.17 3.77 -15.39
C PRO A 67 -23.16 2.64 -15.11
N ALA A 68 -24.44 2.97 -15.10
CA ALA A 68 -25.48 1.99 -14.80
C ALA A 68 -25.39 0.78 -15.73
N GLU A 69 -25.09 1.01 -17.01
CA GLU A 69 -24.87 -0.01 -18.02
C GLU A 69 -23.76 -1.00 -17.63
N ILE A 70 -22.64 -0.50 -17.07
CA ILE A 70 -21.55 -1.35 -16.59
C ILE A 70 -22.02 -2.17 -15.39
N VAL A 71 -22.71 -1.57 -14.42
CA VAL A 71 -23.25 -2.31 -13.27
C VAL A 71 -24.25 -3.38 -13.71
N ARG A 72 -25.09 -3.08 -14.70
CA ARG A 72 -26.04 -4.04 -15.29
C ARG A 72 -25.32 -5.17 -16.02
N ALA A 73 -24.29 -4.87 -16.79
CA ALA A 73 -23.48 -5.89 -17.47
C ALA A 73 -22.79 -6.83 -16.46
N LEU A 74 -22.26 -6.27 -15.36
CA LEU A 74 -21.62 -7.03 -14.28
C LEU A 74 -22.63 -7.93 -13.54
N LEU A 75 -23.83 -7.43 -13.24
CA LEU A 75 -24.90 -8.22 -12.61
C LEU A 75 -25.52 -9.25 -13.56
N GLY A 76 -25.48 -8.99 -14.87
CA GLY A 76 -26.03 -9.86 -15.91
C GLY A 76 -25.10 -10.98 -16.38
N GLY A 77 -23.84 -11.01 -15.91
CA GLY A 77 -22.85 -12.02 -16.30
C GLY A 77 -22.53 -12.05 -17.80
N ALA A 78 -22.68 -10.91 -18.49
CA ALA A 78 -22.54 -10.86 -19.94
C ALA A 78 -21.10 -11.23 -20.37
N PRO A 79 -20.90 -12.19 -21.30
CA PRO A 79 -19.58 -12.70 -21.67
C PRO A 79 -18.66 -11.64 -22.33
N ASN A 80 -19.22 -10.53 -22.82
CA ASN A 80 -18.49 -9.44 -23.48
C ASN A 80 -18.40 -8.15 -22.65
N GLY A 81 -18.87 -8.15 -21.39
CA GLY A 81 -18.84 -6.98 -20.52
C GLY A 81 -17.65 -7.04 -19.55
N ALA A 82 -16.53 -6.40 -19.90
CA ALA A 82 -15.44 -6.00 -19.00
C ALA A 82 -15.00 -7.02 -17.94
N GLY A 83 -14.33 -8.11 -18.36
CA GLY A 83 -13.49 -8.96 -17.50
C GLY A 83 -14.25 -9.81 -16.47
N THR A 84 -13.87 -11.09 -16.34
CA THR A 84 -14.34 -11.92 -15.23
C THR A 84 -14.04 -11.24 -13.90
N LEU A 85 -15.06 -10.82 -13.16
CA LEU A 85 -14.90 -10.23 -11.84
C LEU A 85 -14.08 -11.19 -10.96
N PRO A 86 -13.00 -10.74 -10.31
CA PRO A 86 -12.28 -11.61 -9.40
C PRO A 86 -13.19 -11.98 -8.22
N GLU A 87 -13.07 -13.20 -7.71
CA GLU A 87 -13.62 -13.51 -6.39
C GLU A 87 -12.95 -12.61 -5.35
N PRO A 88 -13.68 -12.06 -4.35
CA PRO A 88 -15.08 -12.35 -3.98
C PRO A 88 -16.17 -11.54 -4.72
N MET A 89 -15.81 -10.61 -5.61
CA MET A 89 -16.79 -9.72 -6.27
C MET A 89 -17.73 -10.46 -7.22
N SER A 90 -17.29 -11.55 -7.86
CA SER A 90 -18.14 -12.43 -8.67
C SER A 90 -19.31 -13.04 -7.86
N ASN A 91 -19.03 -13.46 -6.62
CA ASN A 91 -20.05 -14.00 -5.72
C ASN A 91 -21.09 -12.94 -5.35
N VAL A 92 -20.65 -11.72 -5.03
CA VAL A 92 -21.57 -10.61 -4.75
C VAL A 92 -22.43 -10.26 -5.98
N ALA A 93 -21.86 -10.23 -7.18
CA ALA A 93 -22.61 -9.99 -8.40
C ALA A 93 -23.71 -11.04 -8.61
N THR A 94 -23.34 -12.32 -8.46
CA THR A 94 -24.26 -13.46 -8.57
C THR A 94 -25.40 -13.37 -7.57
N ASP A 95 -25.10 -13.13 -6.30
CA ASP A 95 -26.10 -13.12 -5.22
C ASP A 95 -27.00 -11.86 -5.26
N MET A 96 -26.51 -10.75 -5.81
CA MET A 96 -27.30 -9.52 -5.97
C MET A 96 -28.08 -9.45 -7.29
N ALA A 97 -27.72 -10.24 -8.31
CA ALA A 97 -28.32 -10.17 -9.64
C ALA A 97 -29.85 -10.30 -9.60
N ALA A 98 -30.36 -11.35 -8.95
CA ALA A 98 -31.80 -11.58 -8.84
C ALA A 98 -32.51 -10.50 -7.99
N ILE A 99 -31.84 -10.00 -6.96
CA ILE A 99 -32.37 -8.96 -6.06
C ILE A 99 -32.54 -7.62 -6.79
N LEU A 100 -31.58 -7.27 -7.64
CA LEU A 100 -31.51 -5.97 -8.32
C LEU A 100 -32.13 -5.98 -9.73
N ALA A 101 -32.47 -7.14 -10.29
CA ALA A 101 -33.05 -7.27 -11.63
C ALA A 101 -34.30 -6.40 -11.84
N LYS A 102 -35.16 -6.28 -10.82
CA LYS A 102 -36.41 -5.49 -10.88
C LYS A 102 -36.28 -4.07 -10.30
N ARG A 103 -35.07 -3.65 -9.93
CA ARG A 103 -34.79 -2.32 -9.36
C ARG A 103 -34.42 -1.34 -10.45
N SER A 104 -34.54 -0.05 -10.17
CA SER A 104 -34.06 1.00 -11.08
C SER A 104 -32.52 1.02 -11.15
N ASP A 105 -31.97 1.64 -12.19
CA ASP A 105 -30.53 1.75 -12.38
C ASP A 105 -29.83 2.48 -11.24
N ALA A 106 -30.44 3.55 -10.72
CA ALA A 106 -29.91 4.29 -9.58
C ALA A 106 -29.85 3.42 -8.31
N GLU A 107 -30.86 2.59 -8.07
CA GLU A 107 -30.92 1.65 -6.94
C GLU A 107 -29.88 0.53 -7.09
N ALA A 108 -29.75 -0.03 -8.29
CA ALA A 108 -28.79 -1.08 -8.60
C ALA A 108 -27.34 -0.57 -8.43
N VAL A 109 -27.02 0.61 -8.97
CA VAL A 109 -25.70 1.24 -8.80
C VAL A 109 -25.41 1.53 -7.33
N ALA A 110 -26.38 2.09 -6.58
CA ALA A 110 -26.18 2.39 -5.17
C ALA A 110 -25.87 1.13 -4.36
N ALA A 111 -26.66 0.07 -4.52
CA ALA A 111 -26.45 -1.17 -3.77
C ALA A 111 -25.17 -1.89 -4.18
N TRP A 112 -24.84 -1.90 -5.47
CA TRP A 112 -23.59 -2.45 -5.97
C TRP A 112 -22.38 -1.71 -5.39
N GLN A 113 -22.40 -0.38 -5.37
CA GLN A 113 -21.32 0.43 -4.78
C GLN A 113 -21.14 0.15 -3.29
N ALA A 114 -22.24 0.07 -2.52
CA ALA A 114 -22.21 -0.23 -1.09
C ALA A 114 -21.71 -1.66 -0.80
N ALA A 115 -22.19 -2.67 -1.53
CA ALA A 115 -21.71 -4.05 -1.40
C ALA A 115 -20.23 -4.18 -1.78
N SER A 116 -19.81 -3.55 -2.88
CA SER A 116 -18.41 -3.50 -3.31
C SER A 116 -17.51 -2.79 -2.29
N ALA A 117 -18.04 -1.78 -1.60
CA ALA A 117 -17.32 -1.08 -0.53
C ALA A 117 -17.20 -1.94 0.73
N LEU A 118 -18.23 -2.72 1.09
CA LEU A 118 -18.18 -3.68 2.20
C LEU A 118 -17.15 -4.78 1.97
N VAL A 119 -17.14 -5.38 0.77
CA VAL A 119 -16.13 -6.40 0.40
C VAL A 119 -14.72 -5.83 0.54
N ARG A 120 -14.51 -4.62 0.02
CA ARG A 120 -13.20 -3.94 0.02
C ARG A 120 -13.00 -3.06 1.25
N ARG A 121 -13.80 -3.20 2.31
CA ARG A 121 -13.84 -2.26 3.45
C ARG A 121 -12.47 -2.00 4.03
N ARG A 122 -11.59 -3.03 4.11
CA ARG A 122 -10.21 -2.94 4.61
C ARG A 122 -9.19 -2.35 3.62
N GLN A 123 -9.48 -2.39 2.33
CA GLN A 123 -8.63 -1.89 1.24
C GLN A 123 -8.92 -0.41 0.89
N LEU A 124 -10.10 0.08 1.25
CA LEU A 124 -10.51 1.47 1.03
C LEU A 124 -10.07 2.38 2.19
N SER A 125 -9.98 3.69 1.94
CA SER A 125 -9.92 4.68 3.03
C SER A 125 -11.27 4.77 3.73
N ALA A 126 -11.31 5.18 5.00
CA ALA A 126 -12.57 5.36 5.74
C ALA A 126 -13.53 6.32 5.01
N LEU A 127 -12.99 7.36 4.37
CA LEU A 127 -13.73 8.33 3.58
C LEU A 127 -14.33 7.71 2.31
N THR A 128 -13.54 6.93 1.56
CA THR A 128 -14.03 6.27 0.34
C THR A 128 -15.07 5.21 0.66
N PHE A 129 -14.86 4.44 1.73
CA PHE A 129 -15.86 3.49 2.23
C PHE A 129 -17.17 4.21 2.60
N ALA A 130 -17.08 5.26 3.41
CA ALA A 130 -18.25 6.02 3.86
C ALA A 130 -18.97 6.71 2.69
N ALA A 131 -18.27 7.23 1.68
CA ALA A 131 -18.89 7.83 0.50
C ALA A 131 -19.83 6.86 -0.24
N HIS A 132 -19.47 5.57 -0.30
CA HIS A 132 -20.30 4.54 -0.93
C HIS A 132 -21.34 3.93 0.00
N TYR A 133 -21.06 3.83 1.30
CA TYR A 133 -21.93 3.14 2.27
C TYR A 133 -22.92 4.07 3.00
N ALA A 134 -22.61 5.36 3.18
CA ALA A 134 -23.46 6.32 3.88
C ALA A 134 -24.92 6.38 3.39
N PRO A 135 -25.23 6.22 2.08
CA PRO A 135 -26.62 6.18 1.61
C PRO A 135 -27.46 5.07 2.26
N PHE A 136 -26.84 3.95 2.64
CA PHE A 136 -27.51 2.81 3.27
C PHE A 136 -27.46 2.85 4.79
N ALA A 137 -26.53 3.58 5.41
CA ALA A 137 -26.25 3.50 6.84
C ALA A 137 -27.47 3.73 7.77
N SER A 138 -28.45 4.53 7.33
CA SER A 138 -29.68 4.77 8.11
C SER A 138 -30.74 3.67 8.00
N VAL A 139 -30.67 2.82 6.98
CA VAL A 139 -31.62 1.74 6.71
C VAL A 139 -31.02 0.34 6.91
N ILE A 140 -29.71 0.22 6.70
CA ILE A 140 -28.88 -0.97 6.91
C ILE A 140 -27.60 -0.48 7.60
N PRO A 141 -27.58 -0.37 8.93
CA PRO A 141 -26.37 0.05 9.65
C PRO A 141 -25.25 -0.97 9.41
N PRO A 142 -23.99 -0.53 9.29
CA PRO A 142 -22.87 -1.47 9.16
C PRO A 142 -22.80 -2.33 10.42
N ALA A 143 -22.41 -3.60 10.26
CA ALA A 143 -22.27 -4.51 11.38
C ALA A 143 -21.20 -3.95 12.32
N GLN A 144 -21.60 -3.61 13.55
CA GLN A 144 -20.68 -3.17 14.59
C GLN A 144 -19.94 -4.42 15.11
N ALA A 145 -18.93 -4.86 14.37
CA ALA A 145 -18.08 -5.97 14.81
C ALA A 145 -17.33 -5.63 16.11
N VAL A 146 -17.24 -4.35 16.48
CA VAL A 146 -16.48 -3.83 17.63
C VAL A 146 -17.15 -2.55 18.17
N GLU A 147 -17.37 -2.48 19.48
CA GLU A 147 -17.96 -1.32 20.18
C GLU A 147 -17.06 -0.08 20.05
N LEU A 148 -17.63 1.05 19.59
CA LEU A 148 -16.91 2.33 19.43
C LEU A 148 -16.59 2.95 20.80
N PRO A 149 -15.47 3.69 20.95
CA PRO A 149 -15.24 4.47 22.16
C PRO A 149 -16.41 5.45 22.42
N PRO A 150 -16.96 5.55 23.64
CA PRO A 150 -18.13 6.38 23.94
C PRO A 150 -17.96 7.85 23.53
N ILE A 151 -16.76 8.40 23.66
CA ILE A 151 -16.45 9.77 23.26
C ILE A 151 -16.54 10.00 21.74
N VAL A 152 -16.21 8.97 20.93
CA VAL A 152 -16.35 9.01 19.47
C VAL A 152 -17.82 8.98 19.07
N ASP A 153 -18.64 8.16 19.75
CA ASP A 153 -20.09 8.13 19.49
C ASP A 153 -20.76 9.46 19.88
N ARG A 154 -20.37 10.07 21.01
CA ARG A 154 -20.82 11.42 21.38
C ARG A 154 -20.45 12.44 20.30
N PHE A 155 -19.22 12.40 19.79
CA PHE A 155 -18.78 13.29 18.73
C PHE A 155 -19.55 13.09 17.42
N ALA A 156 -19.73 11.84 16.96
CA ALA A 156 -20.51 11.54 15.76
C ALA A 156 -21.98 12.00 15.89
N ASN A 157 -22.53 11.94 17.10
CA ASN A 157 -23.86 12.48 17.39
C ASN A 157 -23.89 14.01 17.44
N ALA A 158 -22.83 14.66 17.96
CA ALA A 158 -22.72 16.13 18.00
C ALA A 158 -22.72 16.75 16.59
N LEU A 159 -22.10 16.07 15.61
CA LEU A 159 -22.09 16.52 14.20
C LEU A 159 -23.50 16.76 13.63
N LYS A 160 -24.52 16.04 14.12
CA LYS A 160 -25.92 16.17 13.68
C LYS A 160 -26.55 17.50 14.07
N TRP A 161 -25.98 18.18 15.07
CA TRP A 161 -26.52 19.39 15.68
C TRP A 161 -25.68 20.63 15.41
N LEU A 162 -24.64 20.52 14.59
CA LEU A 162 -23.82 21.66 14.19
C LEU A 162 -24.62 22.59 13.28
N SER A 163 -24.51 23.89 13.56
CA SER A 163 -25.00 24.97 12.70
C SER A 163 -24.20 25.07 11.40
N ALA A 164 -24.73 25.79 10.40
CA ALA A 164 -24.02 26.02 9.14
C ALA A 164 -22.64 26.66 9.35
N ARG A 165 -22.55 27.66 10.24
CA ARG A 165 -21.28 28.33 10.59
C ARG A 165 -20.26 27.38 11.21
N GLN A 166 -20.70 26.40 12.00
CA GLN A 166 -19.80 25.38 12.57
C GLN A 166 -19.35 24.37 11.53
N TRP A 167 -20.19 24.04 10.54
CA TRP A 167 -19.76 23.24 9.39
C TRP A 167 -18.76 24.01 8.49
N GLU A 168 -18.93 25.31 8.33
CA GLU A 168 -17.98 26.17 7.63
C GLU A 168 -16.65 26.31 8.36
N SER A 169 -16.64 26.37 9.70
CA SER A 169 -15.38 26.41 10.46
C SER A 169 -14.57 25.12 10.28
N LEU A 170 -15.23 23.96 10.20
CA LEU A 170 -14.59 22.68 9.87
C LEU A 170 -13.99 22.66 8.45
N ALA A 171 -14.51 23.45 7.51
CA ALA A 171 -14.00 23.53 6.15
C ALA A 171 -12.71 24.37 6.03
N ARG A 172 -12.35 25.13 7.07
CA ARG A 172 -11.18 26.02 7.02
C ARG A 172 -9.88 25.22 6.85
N PRO A 173 -8.91 25.73 6.08
CA PRO A 173 -7.61 25.10 5.98
C PRO A 173 -6.92 25.03 7.34
N TRP A 174 -6.38 23.85 7.66
CA TRP A 174 -5.56 23.63 8.85
C TRP A 174 -4.35 22.79 8.49
N SER A 175 -3.30 22.94 9.28
CA SER A 175 -2.07 22.14 9.19
C SER A 175 -1.65 21.73 10.58
N LEU A 176 -1.20 20.49 10.71
CA LEU A 176 -0.58 20.01 11.94
C LEU A 176 0.93 20.14 11.80
N ASP A 177 1.60 20.42 12.90
CA ASP A 177 3.03 20.24 12.97
C ASP A 177 3.40 18.75 12.85
N ARG A 178 4.66 18.51 12.48
CA ARG A 178 5.16 17.17 12.19
C ARG A 178 5.07 16.25 13.41
N ASP A 179 5.35 16.77 14.60
CA ASP A 179 5.45 15.96 15.81
C ASP A 179 4.05 15.52 16.25
N SER A 180 3.07 16.43 16.24
CA SER A 180 1.66 16.10 16.47
C SER A 180 1.14 15.08 15.45
N SER A 181 1.48 15.23 14.16
CA SER A 181 1.09 14.28 13.12
C SER A 181 1.71 12.89 13.32
N ALA A 182 3.01 12.83 13.65
CA ALA A 182 3.70 11.57 13.90
C ALA A 182 3.16 10.87 15.15
N SER A 183 2.93 11.61 16.24
CA SER A 183 2.33 11.10 17.46
C SER A 183 0.92 10.54 17.23
N LEU A 184 0.09 11.26 16.46
CA LEU A 184 -1.24 10.77 16.11
C LEU A 184 -1.19 9.48 15.29
N LEU A 185 -0.27 9.36 14.32
CA LEU A 185 -0.12 8.14 13.54
C LEU A 185 0.37 6.96 14.39
N GLN A 186 1.31 7.17 15.31
CA GLN A 186 1.76 6.13 16.23
C GLN A 186 0.66 5.71 17.21
N ALA A 187 -0.11 6.66 17.72
CA ALA A 187 -1.25 6.39 18.60
C ALA A 187 -2.38 5.67 17.85
N ALA A 188 -2.65 6.04 16.59
CA ALA A 188 -3.65 5.41 15.74
C ALA A 188 -3.32 3.94 15.40
N LEU A 189 -2.04 3.55 15.34
CA LEU A 189 -1.63 2.16 15.16
C LEU A 189 -1.98 1.27 16.37
N LYS A 190 -2.11 1.87 17.56
CA LYS A 190 -2.44 1.17 18.80
C LYS A 190 -3.93 1.25 19.16
N SER A 191 -4.69 2.10 18.47
CA SER A 191 -6.09 2.39 18.78
C SER A 191 -7.05 1.92 17.69
N ARG A 192 -8.36 1.99 17.96
CA ARG A 192 -9.43 1.69 17.00
C ARG A 192 -9.71 2.89 16.08
N ALA A 193 -8.65 3.47 15.52
CA ALA A 193 -8.73 4.70 14.73
C ALA A 193 -9.56 4.53 13.46
N ARG A 194 -9.44 3.38 12.79
CA ARG A 194 -10.16 3.12 11.54
C ARG A 194 -11.67 3.07 11.73
N GLU A 195 -12.16 2.27 12.69
CA GLU A 195 -13.59 2.13 12.95
C GLU A 195 -14.19 3.48 13.38
N SER A 196 -13.43 4.26 14.15
CA SER A 196 -13.81 5.60 14.59
C SER A 196 -13.89 6.59 13.43
N GLU A 197 -12.92 6.56 12.52
CA GLU A 197 -12.94 7.33 11.28
C GLU A 197 -14.12 6.96 10.38
N GLU A 198 -14.40 5.67 10.20
CA GLU A 198 -15.52 5.19 9.38
C GLU A 198 -16.87 5.64 9.96
N ALA A 199 -17.07 5.49 11.27
CA ALA A 199 -18.30 5.90 11.94
C ALA A 199 -18.54 7.41 11.81
N VAL A 200 -17.49 8.21 12.05
CA VAL A 200 -17.55 9.67 11.93
C VAL A 200 -17.73 10.10 10.47
N ALA A 201 -17.08 9.44 9.51
CA ALA A 201 -17.23 9.73 8.09
C ALA A 201 -18.67 9.51 7.62
N ILE A 202 -19.29 8.38 8.02
CA ILE A 202 -20.69 8.07 7.70
C ILE A 202 -21.62 9.14 8.30
N ALA A 203 -21.41 9.51 9.57
CA ALA A 203 -22.21 10.53 10.23
C ALA A 203 -22.06 11.91 9.56
N ALA A 204 -20.83 12.30 9.21
CA ALA A 204 -20.53 13.58 8.58
C ALA A 204 -21.12 13.67 7.17
N ILE A 205 -20.94 12.66 6.32
CA ILE A 205 -21.47 12.64 4.95
C ILE A 205 -23.00 12.68 4.94
N ALA A 206 -23.66 12.12 5.95
CA ALA A 206 -25.12 12.14 6.05
C ALA A 206 -25.70 13.53 6.38
N VAL A 207 -24.91 14.42 7.00
CA VAL A 207 -25.39 15.71 7.55
C VAL A 207 -24.78 16.92 6.85
N ALA A 208 -23.47 16.89 6.55
CA ALA A 208 -22.73 17.98 5.93
C ALA A 208 -23.42 18.58 4.68
N PRO A 209 -24.00 17.79 3.75
CA PRO A 209 -24.66 18.31 2.54
C PRO A 209 -25.79 19.30 2.77
N ARG A 210 -26.34 19.37 3.99
CA ARG A 210 -27.41 20.30 4.37
C ARG A 210 -26.89 21.72 4.66
N HIS A 211 -25.59 21.83 4.88
CA HIS A 211 -24.94 23.05 5.38
C HIS A 211 -23.81 23.52 4.48
N VAL A 212 -23.02 22.59 3.95
CA VAL A 212 -21.85 22.84 3.11
C VAL A 212 -21.83 21.87 1.93
N SER A 213 -21.26 22.28 0.80
CA SER A 213 -21.17 21.47 -0.42
C SER A 213 -19.85 21.73 -1.16
N GLY A 214 -19.60 20.94 -2.22
CA GLY A 214 -18.39 21.03 -3.02
C GLY A 214 -17.12 20.79 -2.21
N ASP A 215 -16.04 21.48 -2.56
CA ASP A 215 -14.73 21.33 -1.92
C ASP A 215 -14.76 21.71 -0.42
N ALA A 216 -15.53 22.72 -0.05
CA ALA A 216 -15.70 23.13 1.35
C ALA A 216 -16.41 22.03 2.16
N GLY A 217 -17.46 21.42 1.60
CA GLY A 217 -18.14 20.29 2.23
C GLY A 217 -17.22 19.09 2.41
N TRP A 218 -16.39 18.78 1.39
CA TRP A 218 -15.42 17.70 1.49
C TRP A 218 -14.32 17.98 2.51
N ALA A 219 -13.82 19.22 2.59
CA ALA A 219 -12.86 19.63 3.59
C ALA A 219 -13.43 19.49 5.01
N ALA A 220 -14.67 19.92 5.23
CA ALA A 220 -15.34 19.78 6.51
C ALA A 220 -15.50 18.30 6.95
N VAL A 221 -15.86 17.42 6.01
CA VAL A 221 -15.94 15.96 6.28
C VAL A 221 -14.57 15.40 6.67
N LYS A 222 -13.48 15.80 5.99
CA LYS A 222 -12.11 15.37 6.36
C LYS A 222 -11.72 15.84 7.75
N THR A 223 -12.03 17.08 8.11
CA THR A 223 -11.76 17.64 9.44
C THR A 223 -12.54 16.88 10.52
N ALA A 224 -13.81 16.56 10.27
CA ALA A 224 -14.59 15.72 11.18
C ALA A 224 -13.95 14.33 11.37
N VAL A 225 -13.57 13.66 10.28
CA VAL A 225 -12.92 12.33 10.33
C VAL A 225 -11.59 12.36 11.08
N HIS A 226 -10.81 13.43 10.92
CA HIS A 226 -9.62 13.68 11.74
C HIS A 226 -9.95 13.70 13.24
N GLY A 227 -11.04 14.35 13.64
CA GLY A 227 -11.53 14.31 15.03
C GLY A 227 -11.81 12.89 15.54
N GLY A 228 -12.41 12.03 14.71
CA GLY A 228 -12.63 10.62 15.03
C GLY A 228 -11.33 9.87 15.37
N ARG A 229 -10.27 10.10 14.58
CA ARG A 229 -8.93 9.53 14.81
C ARG A 229 -8.28 10.06 16.08
N VAL A 230 -8.42 11.34 16.36
CA VAL A 230 -7.86 11.97 17.57
C VAL A 230 -8.51 11.40 18.82
N LEU A 231 -9.85 11.35 18.86
CA LEU A 231 -10.61 10.86 20.02
C LEU A 231 -10.37 9.38 20.29
N SER A 232 -10.25 8.54 19.26
CA SER A 232 -9.94 7.12 19.45
C SER A 232 -8.54 6.89 20.02
N SER A 233 -7.63 7.84 19.77
CA SER A 233 -6.21 7.77 20.13
C SER A 233 -5.88 8.54 21.41
N MET A 234 -6.88 9.18 22.03
CA MET A 234 -6.71 10.12 23.14
C MET A 234 -5.94 9.54 24.33
N GLY A 235 -6.11 8.25 24.63
CA GLY A 235 -5.41 7.59 25.75
C GLY A 235 -3.90 7.40 25.54
N GLU A 236 -3.40 7.57 24.32
CA GLU A 236 -1.98 7.44 23.96
C GLU A 236 -1.33 8.80 23.65
N LEU A 237 -2.09 9.90 23.77
CA LEU A 237 -1.64 11.27 23.48
C LEU A 237 -1.41 12.05 24.77
N THR A 238 -0.40 12.91 24.77
CA THR A 238 -0.22 13.90 25.84
C THR A 238 -1.31 14.98 25.76
N PRO A 239 -1.65 15.66 26.87
CA PRO A 239 -2.62 16.76 26.86
C PRO A 239 -2.29 17.86 25.84
N GLU A 240 -1.02 18.21 25.68
CA GLU A 240 -0.54 19.23 24.75
C GLU A 240 -0.73 18.78 23.29
N GLN A 241 -0.40 17.52 22.98
CA GLN A 241 -0.64 16.93 21.66
C GLN A 241 -2.13 16.84 21.35
N LEU A 242 -2.95 16.44 22.31
CA LEU A 242 -4.39 16.36 22.16
C LEU A 242 -4.99 17.73 21.84
N GLN A 243 -4.57 18.77 22.57
CA GLN A 243 -5.03 20.14 22.33
C GLN A 243 -4.62 20.63 20.93
N ALA A 244 -3.37 20.43 20.52
CA ALA A 244 -2.88 20.84 19.20
C ALA A 244 -3.60 20.09 18.06
N LEU A 245 -3.84 18.79 18.24
CA LEU A 245 -4.52 17.95 17.25
C LEU A 245 -6.01 18.24 17.15
N TRP A 246 -6.65 18.68 18.24
CA TRP A 246 -8.06 19.01 18.29
C TRP A 246 -8.36 20.47 17.88
N ALA A 247 -7.36 21.35 17.85
CA ALA A 247 -7.51 22.76 17.50
C ALA A 247 -8.36 23.04 16.23
N PRO A 248 -8.25 22.26 15.13
CA PRO A 248 -9.10 22.47 13.95
C PRO A 248 -10.60 22.22 14.17
N LEU A 249 -10.95 21.45 15.21
CA LEU A 249 -12.33 21.11 15.56
C LEU A 249 -12.89 21.98 16.68
N GLU A 250 -12.04 22.65 17.46
CA GLU A 250 -12.43 23.30 18.72
C GLU A 250 -13.53 24.37 18.54
N GLU A 251 -13.51 25.15 17.44
CA GLU A 251 -14.55 26.14 17.14
C GLU A 251 -15.91 25.49 16.83
N ALA A 252 -15.91 24.30 16.21
CA ALA A 252 -17.13 23.59 15.86
C ALA A 252 -17.66 22.75 17.04
N VAL A 253 -16.77 21.99 17.68
CA VAL A 253 -17.04 21.12 18.81
C VAL A 253 -15.90 21.26 19.82
N ALA A 254 -16.17 21.98 20.91
CA ALA A 254 -15.20 22.12 21.99
C ALA A 254 -14.94 20.77 22.66
N LEU A 255 -13.68 20.37 22.84
CA LEU A 255 -13.33 19.05 23.39
C LEU A 255 -14.00 18.77 24.75
N ARG A 256 -14.05 19.79 25.61
CA ARG A 256 -14.69 19.74 26.94
C ARG A 256 -16.15 19.30 26.91
N SER A 257 -16.89 19.66 25.85
CA SER A 257 -18.30 19.28 25.68
C SER A 257 -18.50 17.79 25.49
N LEU A 258 -17.45 17.08 25.06
CA LEU A 258 -17.44 15.63 24.84
C LEU A 258 -16.92 14.86 26.05
N THR A 259 -16.11 15.47 26.91
CA THR A 259 -15.57 14.87 28.13
C THR A 259 -16.51 15.03 29.32
N ASP A 260 -17.18 16.18 29.43
CA ASP A 260 -17.98 16.56 30.60
C ASP A 260 -19.45 16.12 30.50
N ALA A 261 -19.84 15.51 29.37
CA ALA A 261 -21.19 15.00 29.16
C ALA A 261 -21.47 13.80 30.09
N PRO A 262 -22.61 13.77 30.82
CA PRO A 262 -22.96 12.66 31.69
C PRO A 262 -23.02 11.37 30.87
N VAL A 263 -22.47 10.29 31.43
CA VAL A 263 -22.54 8.95 30.83
C VAL A 263 -24.02 8.58 30.70
N SER A 264 -24.55 8.65 29.48
CA SER A 264 -25.91 8.21 29.18
C SER A 264 -25.96 6.70 29.28
N ASP A 265 -26.32 6.19 30.46
CA ASP A 265 -26.82 4.83 30.63
C ASP A 265 -28.10 4.67 29.80
N LYS A 266 -27.98 4.21 28.55
CA LYS A 266 -29.09 3.58 27.84
C LYS A 266 -28.78 2.10 27.68
N PRO A 267 -29.68 1.21 28.15
CA PRO A 267 -29.36 -0.19 28.34
C PRO A 267 -29.29 -0.91 26.99
N SER A 268 -28.11 -1.44 26.67
CA SER A 268 -27.98 -2.48 25.66
C SER A 268 -28.77 -3.71 26.12
N ARG A 269 -29.92 -3.94 25.47
CA ARG A 269 -30.80 -5.08 25.72
C ARG A 269 -30.16 -6.35 25.11
N ALA A 270 -29.09 -6.84 25.72
CA ALA A 270 -28.50 -8.14 25.43
C ALA A 270 -28.54 -8.99 26.70
N ARG A 271 -29.37 -10.04 26.67
CA ARG A 271 -29.53 -11.04 27.72
C ARG A 271 -28.16 -11.60 28.11
N THR A 272 -27.63 -11.17 29.25
CA THR A 272 -26.56 -11.84 29.98
C THR A 272 -27.05 -13.21 30.47
N LYS A 273 -26.49 -14.30 29.94
CA LYS A 273 -26.33 -15.53 30.71
C LYS A 273 -25.06 -15.39 31.54
N LYS A 274 -25.23 -15.25 32.85
CA LYS A 274 -24.18 -15.33 33.87
C LYS A 274 -23.51 -16.70 33.81
N SER A 275 -22.19 -16.72 33.85
CA SER A 275 -21.37 -17.74 34.51
C SER A 275 -20.03 -17.11 34.93
N PRO A 276 -19.42 -17.56 36.04
CA PRO A 276 -18.72 -16.70 36.99
C PRO A 276 -17.22 -16.55 36.71
N ARG A 277 -16.67 -15.46 37.25
CA ARG A 277 -15.24 -15.17 37.40
C ARG A 277 -14.51 -16.32 38.13
N PRO A 278 -13.30 -16.69 37.69
CA PRO A 278 -12.26 -17.15 38.59
C PRO A 278 -11.29 -16.01 38.93
N ALA A 279 -10.67 -16.20 40.08
CA ALA A 279 -9.94 -15.26 40.92
C ALA A 279 -8.69 -14.62 40.31
N GLU A 280 -8.28 -13.53 40.95
CA GLU A 280 -6.98 -12.88 40.83
C GLU A 280 -5.84 -13.89 41.00
N GLU A 281 -5.06 -14.11 39.94
CA GLU A 281 -3.72 -14.69 40.04
C GLU A 281 -2.66 -13.60 39.84
N ILE A 282 -2.12 -13.20 40.99
CA ILE A 282 -0.75 -12.76 41.28
C ILE A 282 0.15 -12.57 40.05
N LYS A 283 0.54 -11.30 39.82
CA LYS A 283 1.64 -10.90 38.93
C LYS A 283 2.90 -11.71 39.23
N VAL A 284 3.31 -12.56 38.29
CA VAL A 284 4.70 -13.01 38.16
C VAL A 284 5.24 -12.45 36.86
N GLU A 285 6.16 -11.51 37.00
CA GLU A 285 6.88 -10.85 35.92
C GLU A 285 7.80 -11.86 35.22
N LYS A 286 7.29 -12.54 34.19
CA LYS A 286 8.11 -13.42 33.34
C LYS A 286 8.95 -12.56 32.40
N LYS A 287 10.20 -12.34 32.80
CA LYS A 287 11.30 -11.86 31.95
C LYS A 287 11.32 -12.68 30.66
N ARG A 288 10.88 -12.07 29.56
CA ARG A 288 10.74 -12.73 28.26
C ARG A 288 12.14 -13.03 27.71
N ILE A 289 12.52 -14.29 27.71
CA ILE A 289 13.76 -14.78 27.10
C ILE A 289 13.71 -14.44 25.60
N ALA A 290 14.76 -13.78 25.11
CA ALA A 290 14.89 -13.41 23.71
C ALA A 290 14.81 -14.66 22.83
N ARG A 291 13.90 -14.64 21.84
CA ARG A 291 13.82 -15.67 20.81
C ARG A 291 15.16 -15.70 20.05
N PRO A 292 15.70 -16.87 19.68
CA PRO A 292 16.90 -16.96 18.86
C PRO A 292 16.67 -16.21 17.54
N ARG A 293 17.64 -15.39 17.13
CA ARG A 293 17.60 -14.62 15.88
C ARG A 293 17.60 -15.62 14.73
N ALA A 294 16.48 -15.74 14.02
CA ALA A 294 16.39 -16.59 12.83
C ALA A 294 17.45 -16.17 11.81
N ALA A 295 18.03 -17.15 11.10
CA ALA A 295 18.96 -16.89 10.00
C ALA A 295 18.33 -15.92 9.00
N ALA A 296 19.12 -14.96 8.51
CA ALA A 296 18.64 -13.92 7.61
C ALA A 296 18.37 -14.50 6.21
N ALA A 297 17.18 -15.04 6.00
CA ALA A 297 16.78 -15.79 4.81
C ALA A 297 16.97 -15.04 3.48
N TYR A 298 16.95 -13.70 3.51
CA TYR A 298 17.13 -12.84 2.33
C TYR A 298 18.42 -11.99 2.39
N GLY A 299 19.42 -12.41 3.17
CA GLY A 299 20.69 -11.70 3.30
C GLY A 299 20.61 -10.45 4.20
N PRO A 300 21.50 -9.46 4.03
CA PRO A 300 21.64 -8.32 4.94
C PRO A 300 20.37 -7.47 5.13
N ASN A 301 19.48 -7.45 4.14
CA ASN A 301 18.22 -6.67 4.14
C ASN A 301 16.99 -7.55 4.45
N SER A 302 17.16 -8.64 5.19
CA SER A 302 16.11 -9.65 5.36
C SER A 302 14.81 -9.11 5.96
N SER A 303 14.85 -8.05 6.78
CA SER A 303 13.64 -7.42 7.32
C SER A 303 12.85 -6.65 6.27
N GLU A 304 13.53 -5.90 5.42
CA GLU A 304 12.97 -5.07 4.36
C GLU A 304 12.41 -5.94 3.25
N VAL A 305 13.14 -7.00 2.86
CA VAL A 305 12.69 -7.98 1.88
C VAL A 305 11.47 -8.74 2.42
N ALA A 306 11.47 -9.18 3.68
CA ALA A 306 10.31 -9.84 4.28
C ALA A 306 9.08 -8.92 4.32
N ALA A 307 9.26 -7.64 4.64
CA ALA A 307 8.18 -6.66 4.62
C ALA A 307 7.63 -6.45 3.21
N PHE A 308 8.50 -6.38 2.20
CA PHE A 308 8.12 -6.28 0.79
C PHE A 308 7.35 -7.51 0.31
N VAL A 309 7.90 -8.71 0.55
CA VAL A 309 7.25 -10.00 0.23
C VAL A 309 5.86 -10.09 0.84
N LYS A 310 5.69 -9.63 2.09
CA LYS A 310 4.39 -9.59 2.76
C LYS A 310 3.42 -8.56 2.17
N ALA A 311 3.92 -7.40 1.75
CA ALA A 311 3.10 -6.30 1.28
C ALA A 311 2.61 -6.47 -0.16
N ILE A 312 3.40 -7.11 -1.04
CA ILE A 312 3.05 -7.30 -2.46
C ILE A 312 1.69 -7.99 -2.67
N PRO A 313 1.35 -9.08 -1.96
CA PRO A 313 0.01 -9.69 -2.01
C PRO A 313 -1.12 -8.76 -1.59
N GLU A 314 -0.85 -7.83 -0.67
CA GLU A 314 -1.83 -6.92 -0.07
C GLU A 314 -2.08 -5.67 -0.92
N LEU A 315 -1.34 -5.47 -2.02
CA LEU A 315 -1.51 -4.33 -2.91
C LEU A 315 -2.84 -4.40 -3.68
N SER A 316 -3.66 -3.37 -3.48
CA SER A 316 -4.89 -3.14 -4.26
C SER A 316 -4.59 -2.84 -5.73
N ALA A 317 -5.59 -3.02 -6.61
CA ALA A 317 -5.47 -2.68 -8.03
C ALA A 317 -5.04 -1.23 -8.29
N ILE A 318 -5.53 -0.27 -7.48
CA ILE A 318 -5.14 1.15 -7.59
C ILE A 318 -3.67 1.35 -7.22
N GLN A 319 -3.16 0.63 -6.22
CA GLN A 319 -1.75 0.69 -5.86
C GLN A 319 -0.87 0.12 -6.98
N TRP A 320 -1.29 -0.97 -7.63
CA TRP A 320 -0.60 -1.51 -8.81
C TRP A 320 -0.60 -0.53 -9.98
N LEU A 321 -1.73 0.11 -10.29
CA LEU A 321 -1.79 1.15 -11.32
C LEU A 321 -0.83 2.31 -11.01
N ARG A 322 -0.75 2.76 -9.76
CA ARG A 322 0.20 3.81 -9.34
C ARG A 322 1.66 3.35 -9.42
N VAL A 323 1.94 2.08 -9.13
CA VAL A 323 3.28 1.50 -9.27
C VAL A 323 3.68 1.52 -10.76
N LEU A 324 2.78 1.10 -11.65
CA LEU A 324 3.04 1.11 -13.10
C LEU A 324 3.18 2.51 -13.68
N ASP A 325 2.31 3.45 -13.29
CA ASP A 325 2.39 4.86 -13.68
C ASP A 325 3.73 5.48 -13.23
N ARG A 326 4.15 5.22 -11.99
CA ARG A 326 5.47 5.66 -11.51
C ARG A 326 6.62 4.98 -12.20
N ARG A 327 6.50 3.71 -12.58
CA ARG A 327 7.52 3.05 -13.39
C ARG A 327 7.71 3.78 -14.72
N GLN A 328 6.62 4.20 -15.37
CA GLN A 328 6.70 4.99 -16.61
C GLN A 328 7.34 6.35 -16.36
N LEU A 329 6.99 7.03 -15.26
CA LEU A 329 7.65 8.29 -14.87
C LEU A 329 9.15 8.11 -14.65
N VAL A 330 9.57 7.09 -13.90
CA VAL A 330 10.99 6.79 -13.69
C VAL A 330 11.67 6.49 -15.03
N ALA A 331 11.08 5.66 -15.89
CA ALA A 331 11.60 5.36 -17.21
C ALA A 331 11.72 6.61 -18.11
N SER A 332 10.88 7.62 -17.94
CA SER A 332 10.96 8.86 -18.72
C SER A 332 12.24 9.68 -18.45
N VAL A 333 12.94 9.42 -17.36
CA VAL A 333 14.22 10.08 -17.00
C VAL A 333 15.37 9.08 -16.88
N THR A 334 15.14 7.78 -17.06
CA THR A 334 16.20 6.78 -16.99
C THR A 334 16.27 5.99 -18.28
N ARG A 335 17.50 5.75 -18.75
CA ARG A 335 17.74 4.80 -19.84
C ARG A 335 17.61 3.34 -19.36
N GLU A 336 17.42 3.13 -18.06
CA GLU A 336 17.38 1.81 -17.40
C GLU A 336 15.99 1.13 -17.49
N GLY A 337 14.97 1.78 -18.07
CA GLY A 337 13.58 1.30 -18.09
C GLY A 337 13.19 0.36 -19.24
N GLU A 338 14.02 0.20 -20.27
CA GLU A 338 13.63 -0.47 -21.52
C GLU A 338 14.03 -1.96 -21.64
N ASP A 339 14.92 -2.49 -20.81
CA ASP A 339 15.69 -3.69 -21.21
C ASP A 339 15.47 -5.00 -20.42
N GLU A 340 14.74 -5.05 -19.30
CA GLU A 340 14.45 -6.34 -18.66
C GLU A 340 13.15 -6.96 -19.20
N SER A 341 13.35 -7.99 -20.03
CA SER A 341 12.28 -8.72 -20.69
C SER A 341 11.48 -9.55 -19.69
N ALA A 342 10.15 -9.48 -19.78
CA ALA A 342 9.23 -10.30 -18.99
C ALA A 342 9.57 -11.80 -19.06
N VAL A 343 10.16 -12.23 -20.19
CA VAL A 343 10.66 -13.58 -20.42
C VAL A 343 11.65 -14.01 -19.34
N VAL A 344 12.59 -13.14 -18.95
CA VAL A 344 13.60 -13.43 -17.93
C VAL A 344 12.94 -13.70 -16.59
N VAL A 345 12.06 -12.79 -16.17
CA VAL A 345 11.39 -12.89 -14.87
C VAL A 345 10.45 -14.09 -14.82
N ARG A 346 9.67 -14.33 -15.89
CA ARG A 346 8.78 -15.49 -15.98
C ARG A 346 9.54 -16.81 -15.95
N SER A 347 10.69 -16.86 -16.62
CA SER A 347 11.55 -18.05 -16.66
C SER A 347 12.16 -18.34 -15.29
N ILE A 348 12.61 -17.30 -14.57
CA ILE A 348 13.09 -17.41 -13.19
C ILE A 348 11.99 -17.94 -12.27
N LEU A 349 10.78 -17.37 -12.33
CA LEU A 349 9.66 -17.81 -11.49
C LEU A 349 9.24 -19.26 -11.79
N ALA A 350 9.20 -19.63 -13.07
CA ALA A 350 8.92 -21.01 -13.50
C ALA A 350 9.98 -21.99 -12.97
N ALA A 351 11.26 -21.66 -13.12
CA ALA A 351 12.36 -22.49 -12.65
C ALA A 351 12.39 -22.63 -11.14
N VAL A 352 12.16 -21.55 -10.39
CA VAL A 352 12.14 -21.56 -8.92
C VAL A 352 11.03 -22.46 -8.38
N LYS A 353 9.84 -22.43 -9.00
CA LYS A 353 8.71 -23.33 -8.66
C LYS A 353 8.98 -24.79 -9.02
N ALA A 354 9.42 -25.03 -10.26
CA ALA A 354 9.62 -26.39 -10.76
C ALA A 354 10.81 -27.10 -10.07
N SER A 355 11.80 -26.34 -9.60
CA SER A 355 12.97 -26.86 -8.87
C SER A 355 12.80 -26.90 -7.34
N ALA A 356 11.61 -26.67 -6.80
CA ALA A 356 11.38 -26.60 -5.35
C ALA A 356 11.78 -27.87 -4.58
N GLY A 357 11.82 -29.02 -5.24
CA GLY A 357 12.23 -30.30 -4.65
C GLY A 357 13.75 -30.56 -4.65
N LEU A 358 14.58 -29.67 -5.20
CA LEU A 358 16.04 -29.82 -5.22
C LEU A 358 16.69 -29.20 -3.97
N GLU A 359 17.89 -29.65 -3.66
CA GLU A 359 18.75 -29.02 -2.65
C GLU A 359 19.09 -27.56 -3.02
N LEU A 360 19.26 -26.70 -2.01
CA LEU A 360 19.43 -25.25 -2.21
C LEU A 360 20.60 -24.89 -3.14
N GLU A 361 21.71 -25.63 -3.07
CA GLU A 361 22.86 -25.43 -3.95
C GLU A 361 22.52 -25.72 -5.42
N ALA A 362 21.80 -26.81 -5.68
CA ALA A 362 21.30 -27.14 -7.02
C ALA A 362 20.31 -26.09 -7.53
N ARG A 363 19.43 -25.57 -6.65
CA ARG A 363 18.49 -24.49 -6.99
C ARG A 363 19.19 -23.19 -7.37
N ASN A 364 20.29 -22.84 -6.71
CA ASN A 364 21.09 -21.67 -7.05
C ASN A 364 21.77 -21.79 -8.42
N SER A 365 22.31 -22.98 -8.74
CA SER A 365 22.89 -23.29 -10.05
C SER A 365 21.84 -23.21 -11.16
N VAL A 366 20.66 -23.81 -10.94
CA VAL A 366 19.51 -23.76 -11.85
C VAL A 366 19.06 -22.32 -12.08
N PHE A 367 18.86 -21.53 -11.01
CA PHE A 367 18.47 -20.13 -11.10
C PHE A 367 19.43 -19.33 -11.99
N SER A 368 20.73 -19.49 -11.76
CA SER A 368 21.78 -18.75 -12.50
C SER A 368 21.91 -19.20 -13.95
N ALA A 369 21.66 -20.48 -14.25
CA ALA A 369 21.65 -21.00 -15.62
C ALA A 369 20.42 -20.46 -16.38
N VAL A 370 19.24 -20.47 -15.75
CA VAL A 370 17.99 -19.98 -16.33
C VAL A 370 18.01 -18.47 -16.54
N GLU A 371 18.50 -17.69 -15.57
CA GLU A 371 18.65 -16.23 -15.71
C GLU A 371 19.53 -15.87 -16.91
N ARG A 372 20.69 -16.53 -17.06
CA ARG A 372 21.61 -16.31 -18.20
C ARG A 372 21.00 -16.74 -19.53
N ALA A 373 20.36 -17.91 -19.59
CA ALA A 373 19.73 -18.42 -20.80
C ALA A 373 18.54 -17.56 -21.24
N ALA A 374 17.69 -17.14 -20.30
CA ALA A 374 16.56 -16.26 -20.60
C ALA A 374 17.01 -14.88 -21.05
N PHE A 375 18.08 -14.34 -20.46
CA PHE A 375 18.70 -13.09 -20.92
C PHE A 375 19.25 -13.23 -22.34
N ALA A 376 19.96 -14.32 -22.64
CA ALA A 376 20.49 -14.59 -23.98
C ALA A 376 19.38 -14.68 -25.03
N LEU A 377 18.25 -15.31 -24.70
CA LEU A 377 17.08 -15.37 -25.58
C LEU A 377 16.44 -13.98 -25.78
N ALA A 378 16.26 -13.21 -24.71
CA ALA A 378 15.70 -11.86 -24.79
C ALA A 378 16.59 -10.90 -25.59
N ALA A 379 17.91 -11.07 -25.49
CA ALA A 379 18.91 -10.26 -26.18
C ALA A 379 19.38 -10.86 -27.52
N ARG A 380 18.73 -11.90 -28.05
CA ARG A 380 19.22 -12.67 -29.21
C ARG A 380 19.57 -11.79 -30.42
N ALA A 381 18.78 -10.76 -30.69
CA ALA A 381 19.00 -9.83 -31.81
C ALA A 381 20.24 -8.93 -31.65
N ARG A 382 20.79 -8.82 -30.42
CA ARG A 382 21.93 -7.95 -30.06
C ARG A 382 23.22 -8.73 -29.78
N LEU A 383 23.15 -10.06 -29.72
CA LEU A 383 24.29 -10.93 -29.40
C LEU A 383 24.80 -11.63 -30.66
N SER A 384 26.11 -11.82 -30.74
CA SER A 384 26.70 -12.75 -31.70
C SER A 384 26.33 -14.20 -31.38
N ASP A 385 26.53 -15.11 -32.35
CA ASP A 385 26.24 -16.53 -32.15
C ASP A 385 27.12 -17.18 -31.06
N ASP A 386 28.36 -16.73 -30.91
CA ASP A 386 29.28 -17.24 -29.90
C ASP A 386 28.92 -16.73 -28.51
N GLU A 387 28.57 -15.44 -28.38
CA GLU A 387 28.06 -14.88 -27.11
C GLU A 387 26.74 -15.54 -26.70
N PHE A 388 25.83 -15.78 -27.65
CA PHE A 388 24.59 -16.47 -27.38
C PHE A 388 24.84 -17.91 -26.89
N LYS A 389 25.71 -18.68 -27.56
CA LYS A 389 26.09 -20.03 -27.12
C LYS A 389 26.77 -20.02 -25.75
N GLN A 390 27.59 -19.02 -25.45
CA GLN A 390 28.25 -18.90 -24.15
C GLN A 390 27.24 -18.68 -23.02
N HIS A 391 26.22 -17.84 -23.23
CA HIS A 391 25.21 -17.55 -22.21
C HIS A 391 24.10 -18.61 -22.12
N TYR A 392 23.71 -19.21 -23.25
CA TYR A 392 22.66 -20.23 -23.33
C TYR A 392 23.18 -21.66 -23.11
N GLY A 393 24.48 -21.89 -23.26
CA GLY A 393 25.08 -23.23 -23.39
C GLY A 393 24.72 -24.23 -22.28
N SER A 394 24.67 -23.79 -21.02
CA SER A 394 24.26 -24.67 -19.90
C SER A 394 22.82 -25.17 -20.01
N MET A 395 21.96 -24.46 -20.75
CA MET A 395 20.56 -24.82 -20.97
C MET A 395 20.36 -25.72 -22.19
N ALA A 396 21.28 -25.68 -23.16
CA ALA A 396 21.12 -26.32 -24.46
C ALA A 396 20.91 -27.85 -24.41
N ASP A 397 21.44 -28.50 -23.37
CA ASP A 397 21.32 -29.95 -23.14
C ASP A 397 19.92 -30.38 -22.65
N VAL A 398 19.15 -29.42 -22.11
CA VAL A 398 17.84 -29.67 -21.50
C VAL A 398 16.71 -29.02 -22.30
N VAL A 399 16.94 -27.81 -22.80
CA VAL A 399 16.06 -27.13 -23.76
C VAL A 399 16.91 -26.70 -24.95
N PRO A 400 16.79 -27.35 -26.12
CA PRO A 400 17.58 -26.99 -27.30
C PRO A 400 17.27 -25.56 -27.76
N ALA A 401 18.31 -24.78 -28.09
CA ALA A 401 18.16 -23.38 -28.48
C ALA A 401 17.25 -23.15 -29.70
N ARG A 402 17.20 -24.12 -30.63
CA ARG A 402 16.33 -24.11 -31.82
C ARG A 402 14.83 -24.25 -31.49
N GLU A 403 14.52 -24.78 -30.32
CA GLU A 403 13.16 -25.05 -29.85
C GLU A 403 12.69 -24.00 -28.83
N ALA A 404 13.59 -23.13 -28.37
CA ALA A 404 13.30 -22.08 -27.42
C ALA A 404 13.06 -20.75 -28.14
N ASP A 405 11.86 -20.21 -27.97
CA ASP A 405 11.54 -18.81 -28.27
C ASP A 405 11.16 -18.08 -26.98
N THR A 406 11.12 -16.74 -27.05
CA THR A 406 10.78 -15.89 -25.91
C THR A 406 9.38 -16.18 -25.34
N ALA A 407 8.45 -16.68 -26.16
CA ALA A 407 7.07 -16.92 -25.76
C ALA A 407 6.88 -18.28 -25.03
N SER A 408 7.66 -19.30 -25.37
CA SER A 408 7.51 -20.68 -24.87
C SER A 408 8.56 -21.08 -23.84
N PHE A 409 9.65 -20.33 -23.67
CA PHE A 409 10.74 -20.74 -22.79
C PHE A 409 10.29 -21.00 -21.34
N ALA A 410 9.46 -20.13 -20.76
CA ALA A 410 8.97 -20.29 -19.39
C ALA A 410 8.04 -21.52 -19.22
N SER A 411 7.18 -21.82 -20.21
CA SER A 411 6.29 -22.99 -20.15
C SER A 411 7.07 -24.30 -20.34
N ARG A 412 8.13 -24.28 -21.16
CA ARG A 412 9.06 -25.41 -21.32
C ARG A 412 9.82 -25.69 -20.04
N LEU A 413 10.34 -24.65 -19.37
CA LEU A 413 10.95 -24.79 -18.05
C LEU A 413 9.98 -25.43 -17.05
N ALA A 414 8.74 -24.96 -17.01
CA ALA A 414 7.72 -25.53 -16.11
C ALA A 414 7.38 -27.00 -16.41
N ALA A 415 7.64 -27.48 -17.63
CA ALA A 415 7.38 -28.85 -18.07
C ALA A 415 8.57 -29.81 -17.89
N LEU A 416 9.73 -29.32 -17.46
CA LEU A 416 10.92 -30.14 -17.25
C LEU A 416 10.71 -31.16 -16.12
N ASN A 417 11.17 -32.38 -16.35
CA ASN A 417 11.11 -33.44 -15.35
C ASN A 417 12.24 -33.31 -14.30
N PRO A 418 12.15 -33.99 -13.14
CA PRO A 418 13.17 -33.90 -12.10
C PRO A 418 14.59 -34.29 -12.54
N GLU A 419 14.73 -35.25 -13.46
CA GLU A 419 16.04 -35.70 -13.97
C GLU A 419 16.71 -34.64 -14.86
N GLU A 420 15.93 -33.88 -15.61
CA GLU A 420 16.37 -32.73 -16.41
C GLU A 420 16.87 -31.59 -15.52
N TRP A 421 16.20 -31.35 -14.39
CA TRP A 421 16.65 -30.36 -13.40
C TRP A 421 17.96 -30.76 -12.71
N ILE A 422 18.11 -32.05 -12.38
CA ILE A 422 19.37 -32.57 -11.81
C ILE A 422 20.52 -32.44 -12.82
N ARG A 423 20.27 -32.74 -14.10
CA ARG A 423 21.24 -32.53 -15.18
C ARG A 423 21.64 -31.05 -15.31
N LEU A 424 20.67 -30.13 -15.33
CA LEU A 424 20.94 -28.69 -15.40
C LEU A 424 21.76 -28.20 -14.20
N ALA A 425 21.46 -28.69 -12.99
CA ALA A 425 22.19 -28.35 -11.78
C ALA A 425 23.66 -28.81 -11.82
N GLY A 426 23.95 -29.94 -12.49
CA GLY A 426 25.29 -30.51 -12.64
C GLY A 426 26.16 -29.87 -13.75
N VAL A 427 25.55 -29.12 -14.68
CA VAL A 427 26.25 -28.46 -15.80
C VAL A 427 26.71 -27.04 -15.45
N GLY A 428 26.12 -26.43 -14.42
CA GLY A 428 26.45 -25.07 -13.99
C GLY A 428 27.70 -24.99 -13.10
N ALA A 429 28.57 -24.00 -13.33
CA ALA A 429 29.59 -23.63 -12.35
C ALA A 429 28.92 -23.18 -11.03
N PRO A 430 29.51 -23.46 -9.85
CA PRO A 430 28.95 -23.07 -8.57
C PRO A 430 28.74 -21.54 -8.55
N ALA A 431 27.47 -21.13 -8.43
CA ALA A 431 27.10 -19.73 -8.37
C ALA A 431 27.74 -19.06 -7.13
N ASP A 432 27.85 -17.73 -7.12
CA ASP A 432 28.07 -16.97 -5.87
C ASP A 432 26.84 -17.20 -4.97
N VAL A 433 26.88 -18.29 -4.18
CA VAL A 433 25.80 -18.77 -3.33
C VAL A 433 25.32 -17.65 -2.39
N ALA A 434 26.24 -16.79 -1.93
CA ALA A 434 25.92 -15.67 -1.05
C ALA A 434 25.14 -14.55 -1.76
N ALA A 435 25.26 -14.41 -3.07
CA ALA A 435 24.50 -13.46 -3.87
C ALA A 435 23.17 -14.01 -4.40
N VAL A 436 23.15 -15.31 -4.75
CA VAL A 436 22.01 -15.95 -5.43
C VAL A 436 20.98 -16.52 -4.46
N THR A 437 21.42 -17.13 -3.35
CA THR A 437 20.51 -17.73 -2.34
C THR A 437 19.43 -16.75 -1.87
N PRO A 438 19.75 -15.49 -1.51
CA PRO A 438 18.72 -14.52 -1.12
C PRO A 438 17.67 -14.26 -2.20
N LEU A 439 18.06 -14.29 -3.48
CA LEU A 439 17.16 -14.07 -4.61
C LEU A 439 16.27 -15.29 -4.85
N VAL A 440 16.82 -16.50 -4.76
CA VAL A 440 16.04 -17.75 -4.85
C VAL A 440 14.98 -17.81 -3.76
N ASN A 441 15.37 -17.55 -2.50
CA ASN A 441 14.43 -17.54 -1.37
C ASN A 441 13.35 -16.47 -1.52
N ALA A 442 13.71 -15.28 -2.03
CA ALA A 442 12.78 -14.18 -2.23
C ALA A 442 11.83 -14.45 -3.41
N ALA A 443 12.33 -15.06 -4.49
CA ALA A 443 11.54 -15.49 -5.63
C ALA A 443 10.51 -16.55 -5.22
N ASP A 444 10.94 -17.56 -4.45
CA ASP A 444 10.07 -18.61 -3.91
C ASP A 444 8.86 -18.03 -3.18
N ALA A 445 9.12 -17.08 -2.29
CA ALA A 445 8.10 -16.49 -1.45
C ALA A 445 7.06 -15.67 -2.25
N LEU A 446 7.43 -15.17 -3.43
CA LEU A 446 6.57 -14.34 -4.28
C LEU A 446 6.00 -15.05 -5.51
N ALA A 447 6.55 -16.19 -5.90
CA ALA A 447 6.22 -16.84 -7.17
C ALA A 447 4.73 -17.17 -7.29
N ALA A 448 4.09 -17.69 -6.22
CA ALA A 448 2.64 -17.97 -6.23
C ALA A 448 1.78 -16.71 -6.48
N HIS A 449 2.24 -15.55 -5.99
CA HIS A 449 1.50 -14.29 -6.08
C HIS A 449 1.73 -13.54 -7.39
N LEU A 450 2.91 -13.71 -8.00
CA LEU A 450 3.28 -13.06 -9.26
C LEU A 450 2.78 -13.82 -10.48
N ASP A 451 2.55 -15.14 -10.39
CA ASP A 451 2.02 -15.94 -11.49
C ASP A 451 0.77 -15.37 -12.18
N PRO A 452 -0.32 -15.05 -11.46
CA PRO A 452 -1.54 -14.54 -12.09
C PRO A 452 -1.46 -13.07 -12.50
N ARG A 453 -0.34 -12.38 -12.24
CA ARG A 453 -0.17 -10.95 -12.52
C ARG A 453 0.22 -10.72 -13.97
N THR A 454 0.06 -9.48 -14.42
CA THR A 454 0.51 -9.06 -15.76
C THR A 454 2.04 -8.98 -15.83
N ASP A 455 2.60 -9.11 -17.03
CA ASP A 455 4.06 -9.03 -17.22
C ASP A 455 4.66 -7.72 -16.71
N ALA A 456 3.95 -6.60 -16.88
CA ALA A 456 4.39 -5.31 -16.38
C ALA A 456 4.48 -5.27 -14.84
N GLU A 457 3.52 -5.88 -14.14
CA GLU A 457 3.49 -6.00 -12.68
C GLU A 457 4.59 -6.96 -12.17
N VAL A 458 4.80 -8.07 -12.88
CA VAL A 458 5.82 -9.07 -12.53
C VAL A 458 7.22 -8.47 -12.66
N VAL A 459 7.51 -7.81 -13.77
CA VAL A 459 8.82 -7.18 -14.01
C VAL A 459 9.10 -6.09 -12.97
N VAL A 460 8.15 -5.19 -12.70
CA VAL A 460 8.37 -4.10 -11.74
C VAL A 460 8.57 -4.63 -10.32
N ALA A 461 7.80 -5.64 -9.91
CA ALA A 461 7.95 -6.26 -8.60
C ALA A 461 9.30 -6.97 -8.45
N TRP A 462 9.74 -7.66 -9.51
CA TRP A 462 11.03 -8.32 -9.55
C TRP A 462 12.18 -7.31 -9.44
N HIS A 463 12.18 -6.22 -10.21
CA HIS A 463 13.20 -5.18 -10.11
C HIS A 463 13.32 -4.59 -8.72
N ALA A 464 12.19 -4.30 -8.07
CA ALA A 464 12.18 -3.78 -6.72
C ALA A 464 12.72 -4.81 -5.70
N LEU A 465 12.36 -6.08 -5.87
CA LEU A 465 12.84 -7.17 -5.03
C LEU A 465 14.35 -7.39 -5.16
N THR A 466 14.87 -7.48 -6.38
CA THR A 466 16.30 -7.68 -6.64
C THR A 466 17.11 -6.49 -6.14
N ALA A 467 16.60 -5.27 -6.32
CA ALA A 467 17.21 -4.06 -5.78
C ALA A 467 17.23 -4.04 -4.25
N LEU A 468 16.19 -4.54 -3.56
CA LEU A 468 16.18 -4.67 -2.10
C LEU A 468 17.19 -5.69 -1.60
N VAL A 469 17.25 -6.86 -2.23
CA VAL A 469 18.23 -7.89 -1.89
C VAL A 469 19.65 -7.36 -2.09
N ARG A 470 19.89 -6.68 -3.21
CA ARG A 470 21.21 -6.12 -3.59
C ARG A 470 21.43 -4.70 -3.06
N ARG A 471 20.58 -4.18 -2.16
CA ARG A 471 20.57 -2.75 -1.77
C ARG A 471 21.96 -2.21 -1.46
N HIS A 472 22.78 -2.94 -0.70
CA HIS A 472 24.13 -2.50 -0.32
C HIS A 472 25.18 -2.55 -1.44
N ARG A 473 24.97 -3.38 -2.47
CA ARG A 473 25.83 -3.52 -3.65
C ARG A 473 25.51 -2.47 -4.73
N LEU A 474 24.36 -1.80 -4.63
CA LEU A 474 23.95 -0.73 -5.54
C LEU A 474 24.33 0.63 -4.98
N SER A 475 24.59 1.61 -5.86
CA SER A 475 24.57 3.02 -5.48
C SER A 475 23.13 3.42 -5.09
N ALA A 476 22.98 4.44 -4.25
CA ALA A 476 21.67 4.92 -3.80
C ALA A 476 20.70 5.23 -4.96
N ILE A 477 21.19 5.87 -6.03
CA ILE A 477 20.35 6.20 -7.18
C ILE A 477 19.92 4.96 -7.97
N LYS A 478 20.83 4.01 -8.24
CA LYS A 478 20.49 2.72 -8.90
C LYS A 478 19.47 1.91 -8.10
N PHE A 479 19.60 1.87 -6.77
CA PHE A 479 18.57 1.26 -5.92
C PHE A 479 17.22 1.97 -6.08
N ALA A 480 17.24 3.30 -6.05
CA ALA A 480 16.03 4.11 -6.14
C ALA A 480 15.35 4.02 -7.51
N VAL A 481 16.07 3.86 -8.62
CA VAL A 481 15.47 3.67 -9.95
C VAL A 481 14.56 2.43 -9.96
N SER A 482 15.04 1.31 -9.42
CA SER A 482 14.25 0.08 -9.34
C SER A 482 13.15 0.13 -8.28
N TYR A 483 13.37 0.85 -7.17
CA TYR A 483 12.48 0.82 -6.00
C TYR A 483 11.47 1.97 -5.91
N ALA A 484 11.71 3.12 -6.54
CA ALA A 484 10.83 4.29 -6.52
C ALA A 484 9.36 4.00 -6.88
N PRO A 485 9.03 3.09 -7.84
CA PRO A 485 7.65 2.71 -8.11
C PRO A 485 6.87 2.27 -6.86
N PHE A 486 7.54 1.55 -5.95
CA PHE A 486 6.95 1.03 -4.72
C PHE A 486 7.13 1.94 -3.50
N ALA A 487 7.91 3.03 -3.59
CA ALA A 487 8.29 3.82 -2.43
C ALA A 487 7.12 4.36 -1.59
N SER A 488 5.96 4.63 -2.21
CA SER A 488 4.75 5.05 -1.47
C SER A 488 3.82 3.90 -1.07
N ALA A 489 4.03 2.69 -1.59
CA ALA A 489 3.23 1.52 -1.29
C ALA A 489 3.88 0.66 -0.21
N VAL A 490 5.21 0.57 -0.24
CA VAL A 490 6.04 -0.19 0.70
C VAL A 490 7.24 0.66 1.10
N VAL A 491 7.20 1.22 2.31
CA VAL A 491 8.25 2.12 2.81
C VAL A 491 9.42 1.32 3.35
N VAL A 492 10.61 1.56 2.81
CA VAL A 492 11.86 0.82 3.15
C VAL A 492 12.82 1.63 4.00
N THR A 493 12.76 2.96 3.94
CA THR A 493 13.57 3.85 4.78
C THR A 493 12.71 4.36 5.93
N LYS A 494 13.08 4.03 7.17
CA LYS A 494 12.36 4.49 8.36
C LYS A 494 12.55 5.99 8.53
N ALA A 495 11.47 6.74 8.73
CA ALA A 495 11.55 8.19 8.92
C ALA A 495 12.42 8.60 10.13
N SER A 496 12.50 7.73 11.16
CA SER A 496 13.31 7.94 12.37
C SER A 496 14.82 7.83 12.13
N SER A 497 15.27 7.20 11.04
CA SER A 497 16.69 7.12 10.69
C SER A 497 17.18 8.30 9.85
N ILE A 498 16.31 9.28 9.56
CA ILE A 498 16.61 10.45 8.74
C ILE A 498 16.64 11.69 9.62
N ALA A 499 17.77 12.41 9.64
CA ALA A 499 17.93 13.63 10.44
C ALA A 499 16.93 14.74 10.02
N PRO A 500 16.47 15.62 10.93
CA PRO A 500 15.48 16.66 10.62
C PRO A 500 15.89 17.65 9.52
N VAL A 501 17.19 17.93 9.37
CA VAL A 501 17.70 18.77 8.26
C VAL A 501 17.54 18.07 6.92
N VAL A 502 17.86 16.76 6.86
CA VAL A 502 17.67 15.95 5.65
C VAL A 502 16.18 15.89 5.31
N GLN A 503 15.29 15.74 6.30
CA GLN A 503 13.85 15.70 6.04
C GLN A 503 13.31 17.01 5.41
N ARG A 504 13.85 18.17 5.81
CA ARG A 504 13.54 19.46 5.18
C ARG A 504 14.03 19.51 3.73
N TYR A 505 15.24 19.01 3.50
CA TYR A 505 15.77 18.85 2.15
C TYR A 505 14.86 17.96 1.29
N LEU A 506 14.43 16.80 1.79
CA LEU A 506 13.48 15.92 1.08
C LEU A 506 12.16 16.63 0.76
N THR A 507 11.66 17.47 1.67
CA THR A 507 10.45 18.29 1.40
C THR A 507 10.69 19.33 0.32
N ALA A 508 11.88 19.96 0.28
CA ALA A 508 12.25 20.90 -0.77
C ALA A 508 12.34 20.20 -2.13
N VAL A 509 12.99 19.02 -2.20
CA VAL A 509 13.04 18.19 -3.42
C VAL A 509 11.63 17.83 -3.89
N GLY A 510 10.74 17.43 -2.97
CA GLY A 510 9.34 17.10 -3.28
C GLY A 510 8.48 18.27 -3.78
N ARG A 511 8.98 19.51 -3.71
CA ARG A 511 8.28 20.74 -4.13
C ARG A 511 8.96 21.44 -5.30
N LEU A 512 9.96 20.82 -5.92
CA LEU A 512 10.66 21.40 -7.05
C LEU A 512 9.70 21.74 -8.20
N SER A 513 9.80 22.97 -8.67
CA SER A 513 9.19 23.42 -9.92
C SER A 513 9.98 22.95 -11.12
N ALA A 514 9.39 23.00 -12.32
CA ALA A 514 10.09 22.67 -13.56
C ALA A 514 11.34 23.54 -13.77
N HIS A 515 11.27 24.84 -13.47
CA HIS A 515 12.43 25.72 -13.55
C HIS A 515 13.56 25.29 -12.61
N GLN A 516 13.24 24.97 -11.35
CA GLN A 516 14.25 24.50 -10.40
C GLN A 516 14.85 23.15 -10.81
N CYS A 517 14.05 22.23 -11.38
CA CYS A 517 14.57 20.99 -11.96
C CYS A 517 15.54 21.28 -13.12
N SER A 518 15.23 22.23 -14.01
CA SER A 518 16.14 22.62 -15.09
C SER A 518 17.45 23.21 -14.57
N VAL A 519 17.41 24.00 -13.51
CA VAL A 519 18.62 24.53 -12.85
C VAL A 519 19.46 23.39 -12.26
N LEU A 520 18.84 22.40 -11.61
CA LEU A 520 19.54 21.22 -11.10
C LEU A 520 20.14 20.33 -12.19
N ALA A 521 19.66 20.45 -13.43
CA ALA A 521 20.17 19.74 -14.59
C ALA A 521 21.39 20.40 -15.23
N GLU A 522 21.72 21.64 -14.85
CA GLU A 522 22.92 22.33 -15.35
C GLU A 522 24.18 21.52 -14.99
N PRO A 523 25.15 21.39 -15.91
CA PRO A 523 26.37 20.65 -15.64
C PRO A 523 27.20 21.35 -14.57
N TRP A 524 27.75 20.57 -13.65
CA TRP A 524 28.63 21.06 -12.60
C TRP A 524 29.80 20.11 -12.39
N LEU A 525 30.91 20.66 -11.92
CA LEU A 525 32.12 19.94 -11.57
C LEU A 525 32.55 20.38 -10.17
N LEU A 526 33.00 19.41 -9.38
CA LEU A 526 33.61 19.67 -8.07
C LEU A 526 35.11 19.61 -8.20
N ALA A 527 35.81 20.43 -7.43
CA ALA A 527 37.24 20.29 -7.25
C ALA A 527 37.55 19.00 -6.48
N ASP A 528 38.70 18.38 -6.77
CA ASP A 528 39.07 17.06 -6.25
C ASP A 528 39.21 17.05 -4.73
N ASP A 529 39.72 18.14 -4.15
CA ASP A 529 39.82 18.37 -2.71
C ASP A 529 38.46 18.32 -2.01
N VAL A 530 37.45 18.99 -2.59
CA VAL A 530 36.08 19.05 -2.09
C VAL A 530 35.36 17.69 -2.24
N SER A 531 35.61 16.99 -3.35
CA SER A 531 35.10 15.63 -3.58
C SER A 531 35.70 14.63 -2.56
N ASN A 532 37.00 14.74 -2.29
CA ASN A 532 37.69 13.92 -1.30
C ASN A 532 37.21 14.21 0.12
N ALA A 533 36.90 15.47 0.44
CA ALA A 533 36.29 15.86 1.71
C ALA A 533 34.93 15.18 1.91
N LEU A 534 34.06 15.21 0.91
CA LEU A 534 32.78 14.50 0.96
C LEU A 534 32.95 12.99 1.12
N ALA A 535 33.92 12.38 0.41
CA ALA A 535 34.21 10.95 0.55
C ALA A 535 34.61 10.58 1.99
N ARG A 536 35.47 11.37 2.64
CA ARG A 536 35.83 11.18 4.05
C ARG A 536 34.64 11.38 4.98
N ALA A 537 33.83 12.42 4.74
CA ALA A 537 32.68 12.78 5.57
C ALA A 537 31.52 11.76 5.51
N THR A 538 31.51 10.87 4.50
CA THR A 538 30.41 9.94 4.20
C THR A 538 30.67 8.49 4.60
N ALA A 539 31.73 8.20 5.35
CA ALA A 539 32.07 6.84 5.80
C ALA A 539 31.00 6.16 6.70
N GLY A 540 30.03 6.92 7.24
CA GLY A 540 28.95 6.40 8.10
C GLY A 540 27.64 6.03 7.38
N ALA A 541 26.90 5.07 7.93
CA ALA A 541 25.65 4.54 7.38
C ALA A 541 24.49 5.56 7.26
N ALA A 542 24.52 6.65 8.03
CA ALA A 542 23.47 7.68 8.02
C ALA A 542 23.39 8.46 6.70
N THR A 543 24.54 8.66 6.04
CA THR A 543 24.62 9.41 4.77
C THR A 543 23.96 8.66 3.63
N ARG A 544 24.15 7.32 3.59
CA ARG A 544 23.50 6.44 2.62
C ARG A 544 21.98 6.47 2.72
N ALA A 545 21.42 6.42 3.94
CA ALA A 545 19.96 6.45 4.12
C ALA A 545 19.35 7.78 3.65
N ALA A 546 20.06 8.90 3.85
CA ALA A 546 19.67 10.22 3.37
C ALA A 546 19.76 10.34 1.85
N GLU A 547 20.85 9.84 1.27
CA GLU A 547 21.06 9.80 -0.18
C GLU A 547 20.00 8.94 -0.88
N GLU A 548 19.70 7.74 -0.36
CA GLU A 548 18.64 6.87 -0.86
C GLU A 548 17.25 7.53 -0.76
N ALA A 549 16.95 8.19 0.37
CA ALA A 549 15.69 8.91 0.53
C ALA A 549 15.57 10.09 -0.46
N ALA A 550 16.66 10.82 -0.69
CA ALA A 550 16.70 11.91 -1.67
C ALA A 550 16.50 11.39 -3.10
N ALA A 551 17.15 10.29 -3.45
CA ALA A 551 16.98 9.63 -4.74
C ALA A 551 15.53 9.19 -4.97
N LEU A 552 14.90 8.54 -3.98
CA LEU A 552 13.51 8.10 -4.08
C LEU A 552 12.53 9.27 -4.27
N VAL A 553 12.74 10.38 -3.55
CA VAL A 553 11.88 11.58 -3.71
C VAL A 553 12.13 12.27 -5.05
N ALA A 554 13.39 12.37 -5.47
CA ALA A 554 13.76 12.98 -6.75
C ALA A 554 13.17 12.20 -7.93
N LEU A 555 13.28 10.87 -7.93
CA LEU A 555 12.75 10.00 -8.99
C LEU A 555 11.23 9.95 -9.07
N VAL A 556 10.52 10.39 -8.03
CA VAL A 556 9.06 10.57 -8.09
C VAL A 556 8.70 12.00 -8.52
N THR A 557 9.49 13.00 -8.13
CA THR A 557 9.12 14.41 -8.29
C THR A 557 9.62 15.00 -9.62
N VAL A 558 10.89 14.78 -9.96
CA VAL A 558 11.54 15.36 -11.12
C VAL A 558 10.90 14.92 -12.44
N PRO A 559 10.56 13.63 -12.65
CA PRO A 559 9.95 13.21 -13.91
C PRO A 559 8.57 13.82 -14.18
N MET A 560 7.86 14.25 -13.13
CA MET A 560 6.61 15.00 -13.28
C MET A 560 6.83 16.44 -13.79
N ARG A 561 8.09 16.89 -13.90
CA ARG A 561 8.49 18.27 -14.23
C ARG A 561 9.37 18.35 -15.47
N VAL A 562 10.36 17.46 -15.58
CA VAL A 562 11.37 17.42 -16.64
C VAL A 562 11.67 15.96 -16.97
N THR A 563 11.65 15.62 -18.26
CA THR A 563 11.94 14.28 -18.78
C THR A 563 13.31 14.22 -19.46
N GLY A 564 13.74 13.03 -19.87
CA GLY A 564 14.98 12.79 -20.61
C GLY A 564 16.24 13.03 -19.80
N ASP A 565 17.35 13.29 -20.50
CA ASP A 565 18.68 13.43 -19.89
C ASP A 565 18.76 14.60 -18.90
N ALA A 566 18.00 15.68 -19.11
CA ALA A 566 17.90 16.80 -18.18
C ALA A 566 17.22 16.38 -16.86
N GLY A 567 16.11 15.63 -16.94
CA GLY A 567 15.46 15.06 -15.77
C GLY A 567 16.38 14.09 -15.02
N TRP A 568 17.16 13.29 -15.74
CA TRP A 568 18.16 12.41 -15.14
C TRP A 568 19.26 13.17 -14.38
N ALA A 569 19.81 14.21 -15.00
CA ALA A 569 20.82 15.07 -14.40
C ALA A 569 20.28 15.72 -13.12
N ALA A 570 19.06 16.26 -13.16
CA ALA A 570 18.41 16.84 -11.99
C ALA A 570 18.20 15.81 -10.86
N CYS A 571 17.80 14.57 -11.17
CA CYS A 571 17.70 13.48 -10.19
C CYS A 571 19.05 13.17 -9.52
N LYS A 572 20.14 13.15 -10.29
CA LYS A 572 21.50 12.95 -9.78
C LYS A 572 21.92 14.08 -8.84
N THR A 573 21.74 15.33 -9.26
CA THR A 573 22.07 16.51 -8.45
C THR A 573 21.25 16.54 -7.15
N ALA A 574 19.95 16.21 -7.22
CA ALA A 574 19.10 16.12 -6.02
C ALA A 574 19.51 14.95 -5.09
N THR A 575 19.92 13.81 -5.66
CA THR A 575 20.45 12.68 -4.87
C THR A 575 21.74 13.10 -4.15
N PHE A 576 22.65 13.75 -4.86
CA PHE A 576 23.91 14.27 -4.34
C PHE A 576 23.68 15.25 -3.17
N GLY A 577 22.73 16.17 -3.27
CA GLY A 577 22.39 17.07 -2.15
C GLY A 577 21.96 16.33 -0.88
N GLY A 578 21.28 15.18 -1.01
CA GLY A 578 20.91 14.33 0.14
C GLY A 578 22.13 13.78 0.86
N ARG A 579 23.18 13.40 0.11
CA ARG A 579 24.46 12.97 0.65
C ARG A 579 25.21 14.11 1.35
N VAL A 580 25.28 15.28 0.71
CA VAL A 580 25.97 16.47 1.26
C VAL A 580 25.33 16.93 2.56
N ILE A 581 24.01 17.11 2.59
CA ILE A 581 23.32 17.63 3.78
C ILE A 581 23.38 16.67 4.97
N ALA A 582 23.47 15.36 4.71
CA ALA A 582 23.66 14.35 5.75
C ALA A 582 25.10 14.31 6.28
N ALA A 583 26.09 14.65 5.45
CA ALA A 583 27.50 14.75 5.82
C ALA A 583 27.88 16.09 6.48
N ARG A 584 26.96 17.06 6.50
CA ARG A 584 27.23 18.46 6.90
C ARG A 584 27.95 18.64 8.24
N SER A 585 27.74 17.75 9.21
CA SER A 585 28.37 17.87 10.54
C SER A 585 29.86 17.51 10.53
N ASN A 586 30.31 16.86 9.46
CA ASN A 586 31.68 16.38 9.28
C ASN A 586 32.41 17.18 8.19
N LEU A 587 31.83 18.27 7.72
CA LEU A 587 32.37 19.17 6.69
C LEU A 587 32.61 20.53 7.34
N SER A 588 33.65 21.24 6.90
CA SER A 588 33.80 22.66 7.19
C SER A 588 32.75 23.48 6.44
N ASP A 589 32.50 24.71 6.88
CA ASP A 589 31.52 25.60 6.24
C ASP A 589 31.91 25.92 4.79
N GLU A 590 33.20 26.06 4.50
CA GLU A 590 33.72 26.28 3.15
C GLU A 590 33.50 25.06 2.24
N GLU A 591 33.81 23.86 2.73
CA GLU A 591 33.56 22.61 2.00
C GLU A 591 32.05 22.41 1.77
N LEU A 592 31.20 22.71 2.75
CA LEU A 592 29.75 22.60 2.64
C LEU A 592 29.20 23.55 1.57
N LEU A 593 29.61 24.82 1.58
CA LEU A 593 29.18 25.80 0.58
C LEU A 593 29.66 25.44 -0.83
N ALA A 594 30.90 24.95 -0.95
CA ALA A 594 31.44 24.47 -2.23
C ALA A 594 30.66 23.27 -2.77
N LEU A 595 30.35 22.30 -1.91
CA LEU A 595 29.54 21.13 -2.24
C LEU A 595 28.08 21.50 -2.55
N TRP A 596 27.53 22.53 -1.92
CA TRP A 596 26.14 22.93 -2.10
C TRP A 596 25.91 23.84 -3.31
N LYS A 597 26.97 24.41 -3.89
CA LYS A 597 26.91 25.32 -5.03
C LYS A 597 26.03 24.82 -6.20
N PRO A 598 26.04 23.52 -6.60
CA PRO A 598 25.15 23.03 -7.65
C PRO A 598 23.65 23.07 -7.30
N LEU A 599 23.32 23.06 -6.00
CA LEU A 599 21.94 23.07 -5.50
C LEU A 599 21.45 24.46 -5.12
N GLU A 600 22.35 25.38 -4.75
CA GLU A 600 22.01 26.66 -4.11
C GLU A 600 20.95 27.47 -4.87
N ARG A 601 21.04 27.53 -6.20
CA ARG A 601 20.07 28.26 -7.04
C ARG A 601 18.66 27.65 -7.01
N ALA A 602 18.56 26.34 -6.83
CA ALA A 602 17.28 25.62 -6.81
C ALA A 602 16.74 25.43 -5.39
N ILE A 603 17.61 25.13 -4.43
CA ILE A 603 17.34 24.89 -3.02
C ILE A 603 18.42 25.61 -2.20
N PRO A 604 18.19 26.88 -1.81
CA PRO A 604 19.16 27.64 -1.03
C PRO A 604 19.43 26.97 0.32
N LEU A 605 20.70 26.86 0.73
CA LEU A 605 21.06 26.20 2.00
C LEU A 605 20.37 26.87 3.20
N ALA A 606 20.23 28.20 3.15
CA ALA A 606 19.50 28.98 4.15
C ALA A 606 18.03 28.54 4.34
N SER A 607 17.38 28.06 3.28
CA SER A 607 15.99 27.57 3.35
C SER A 607 15.84 26.28 4.16
N LEU A 608 16.96 25.59 4.44
CA LEU A 608 17.00 24.35 5.22
C LEU A 608 17.27 24.59 6.71
N ALA A 609 17.54 25.84 7.12
CA ALA A 609 17.71 26.23 8.52
C ALA A 609 16.41 26.02 9.31
N ALA A 610 16.51 25.88 10.65
CA ALA A 610 15.31 25.78 11.47
C ALA A 610 14.62 27.12 11.49
N SER A 611 13.29 27.12 11.31
CA SER A 611 12.45 28.26 11.68
C SER A 611 12.74 28.54 13.16
N THR A 612 13.61 29.50 13.44
CA THR A 612 13.70 30.11 14.75
C THR A 612 12.35 30.75 15.00
N LYS A 613 11.51 30.11 15.83
CA LYS A 613 10.37 30.80 16.44
C LYS A 613 10.94 32.06 17.09
N SER A 614 10.60 33.24 16.55
CA SER A 614 10.75 34.46 17.34
C SER A 614 9.86 34.28 18.56
N ARG A 615 10.45 34.45 19.74
CA ARG A 615 9.81 34.29 21.05
C ARG A 615 8.50 35.03 21.17
#